data_AF-A0A3B1BL09-F1
#
_entry.id   AF-A0A3B1BL09-F1
#
_cell.length_a   1.000
_cell.length_b   1.000
_cell.length_c   1.000
_cell.angle_alpha   90.00
_cell.angle_beta   90.00
_cell.angle_gamma   90.00
#
_symmetry.space_group_name_H-M   'P 1'
#
loop_
_entity.id
_entity.type
_entity.pdbx_description
1 polymer ?
#
loop_
_entity_poly.entity_id
_entity_poly.type
_entity_poly.pdbx_seq_one_letter_code
_entity_poly.pdbx_strand_id
1 'polypeptide(L)' 'MNKESENDEIRKEYDFSQGVRGKYAKAYHQGSNVVVLASDVAERLPNAESVNQATS' A
#
# COMPACT_ATOMS: atom_id res chain seq x y z
N MET A 1 16.65 21.59 -22.89
CA MET A 1 16.02 21.00 -21.69
C MET A 1 15.40 19.66 -22.09
N ASN A 2 16.05 18.55 -21.78
CA ASN A 2 15.43 17.23 -21.87
C ASN A 2 15.37 16.69 -20.44
N LYS A 3 14.15 16.54 -19.90
CA LYS A 3 13.94 15.72 -18.71
C LYS A 3 13.39 14.41 -19.24
N GLU A 4 14.28 13.44 -19.38
CA GLU A 4 13.94 12.06 -19.74
C GLU A 4 12.87 11.55 -18.77
N SER A 5 11.74 11.13 -19.34
CA SER A 5 10.67 10.42 -18.67
C SER A 5 11.08 8.95 -18.58
N GLU A 6 12.09 8.66 -17.78
CA GLU A 6 12.50 7.28 -17.53
C GLU A 6 11.55 6.61 -16.54
N ASN A 7 10.72 5.71 -17.08
CA ASN A 7 10.06 4.61 -16.36
C ASN A 7 8.99 4.95 -15.31
N ASP A 8 7.93 5.66 -15.69
CA ASP A 8 6.64 5.65 -14.98
C ASP A 8 5.69 4.51 -15.47
N GLU A 9 6.25 3.48 -16.12
CA GLU A 9 5.46 2.33 -16.58
C GLU A 9 5.22 1.33 -15.44
N ILE A 10 3.97 0.88 -15.29
CA ILE A 10 3.61 -0.18 -14.36
C ILE A 10 4.36 -1.46 -14.75
N ARG A 11 5.06 -2.07 -13.78
CA ARG A 11 5.82 -3.30 -14.05
C ARG A 11 4.89 -4.42 -14.50
N LYS A 12 5.41 -5.33 -15.34
CA LYS A 12 4.64 -6.43 -15.95
C LYS A 12 3.98 -7.35 -14.92
N GLU A 13 4.54 -7.45 -13.72
CA GLU A 13 3.99 -8.27 -12.63
C GLU A 13 2.72 -7.67 -12.03
N TYR A 14 2.47 -6.37 -12.23
CA TYR A 14 1.30 -5.65 -11.73
C TYR A 14 0.18 -5.59 -12.78
N ASP A 15 -0.39 -6.75 -13.13
CA ASP A 15 -1.62 -6.81 -13.94
C ASP A 15 -2.87 -6.65 -13.06
N PHE A 16 -3.47 -5.46 -13.10
CA PHE A 16 -4.70 -5.15 -12.36
C PHE A 16 -5.98 -5.35 -13.19
N SER A 17 -5.91 -5.94 -14.40
CA SER A 17 -7.07 -6.12 -15.28
C SER A 17 -8.21 -6.94 -14.67
N GLN A 18 -7.87 -7.80 -13.69
CA GLN A 18 -8.82 -8.66 -12.97
C GLN A 18 -9.40 -8.00 -11.69
N GLY A 19 -9.12 -6.71 -11.47
CA GLY A 19 -9.61 -5.99 -10.30
C GLY A 19 -11.14 -5.87 -10.25
N VAL A 20 -11.75 -6.13 -9.08
CA VAL A 20 -13.19 -5.95 -8.86
C VAL A 20 -13.44 -4.67 -8.06
N ARG A 21 -14.19 -3.73 -8.64
CA ARG A 21 -14.54 -2.46 -7.98
C ARG A 21 -15.34 -2.72 -6.71
N GLY A 22 -14.91 -2.13 -5.59
CA GLY A 22 -15.63 -2.22 -4.32
C GLY A 22 -15.55 -3.57 -3.62
N LYS A 23 -14.63 -4.47 -4.00
CA LYS A 23 -14.49 -5.83 -3.44
C LYS A 23 -14.53 -5.89 -1.90
N TYR A 24 -13.99 -4.87 -1.23
CA TYR A 24 -13.93 -4.80 0.24
C TYR A 24 -14.70 -3.62 0.84
N ALA A 25 -15.47 -2.87 0.05
CA ALA A 25 -16.18 -1.68 0.52
C ALA A 25 -17.14 -1.99 1.68
N LYS A 26 -17.87 -3.11 1.58
CA LYS A 26 -18.78 -3.57 2.64
C LYS A 26 -18.05 -3.89 3.95
N ALA A 27 -16.90 -4.58 3.87
CA ALA A 27 -16.10 -4.92 5.05
C ALA A 27 -15.51 -3.66 5.71
N TYR A 28 -15.05 -2.70 4.89
CA TYR A 28 -14.57 -1.41 5.39
C TYR A 28 -15.65 -0.65 6.17
N HIS A 29 -16.90 -0.65 5.69
CA HIS A 29 -18.03 -0.04 6.42
C HIS A 29 -18.40 -0.74 7.74
N GLN A 30 -18.05 -2.02 7.88
CA GLN A 30 -18.31 -2.78 9.11
C GLN A 30 -17.31 -2.47 10.23
N GLY A 31 -16.22 -1.75 9.92
CA GLY A 31 -15.18 -1.36 10.87
C GLY A 31 -13.79 -1.80 10.40
N SER A 32 -12.77 -1.29 11.09
CA SER A 32 -11.37 -1.56 10.76
C SER A 32 -10.85 -2.79 11.51
N ASN A 33 -10.09 -3.64 10.83
CA ASN A 33 -9.32 -4.71 11.46
C ASN A 33 -7.99 -4.15 11.96
N VAL A 34 -7.81 -4.07 13.28
CA VAL A 34 -6.52 -3.70 13.90
C VAL A 34 -5.66 -4.95 14.00
N VAL A 35 -4.50 -4.93 13.34
CA VAL A 35 -3.49 -6.00 13.46
C VAL A 35 -2.28 -5.43 14.17
N VAL A 36 -1.88 -6.08 15.26
CA VAL A 36 -0.70 -5.69 16.03
C VAL A 36 0.54 -6.27 15.35
N LEU A 37 1.52 -5.42 15.07
CA LEU A 37 2.80 -5.83 14.52
C LEU A 37 3.61 -6.61 15.55
N ALA A 38 4.51 -7.48 15.08
CA ALA A 38 5.52 -8.07 15.96
C ALA A 38 6.34 -6.97 16.64
N SER A 39 6.79 -7.21 17.87
CA SER A 39 7.37 -6.17 18.73
C SER A 39 8.56 -5.46 18.09
N ASP A 40 9.45 -6.22 17.45
CA ASP A 40 10.63 -5.71 16.74
C ASP A 40 10.28 -4.85 15.52
N VAL A 41 9.17 -5.16 14.85
CA VAL A 41 8.65 -4.36 13.72
C VAL A 41 7.97 -3.10 14.24
N ALA A 42 7.20 -3.19 15.33
CA ALA A 42 6.52 -2.06 15.95
C ALA A 42 7.52 -1.01 16.48
N GLU A 43 8.66 -1.44 17.01
CA GLU A 43 9.74 -0.55 17.44
C GLU A 43 10.32 0.27 16.29
N ARG A 44 10.40 -0.31 15.08
CA ARG A 44 10.92 0.36 13.88
C ARG A 44 9.88 1.20 13.15
N LEU A 45 8.60 0.84 13.27
CA LEU A 45 7.47 1.47 12.60
C LEU A 45 6.42 1.91 13.65
N PRO A 46 6.73 2.92 14.47
CA PRO A 46 5.93 3.26 15.64
C PRO A 46 4.56 3.85 15.32
N ASN A 47 4.34 4.31 14.09
CA ASN A 47 3.09 4.94 13.68
C ASN A 47 2.82 4.74 12.17
N ALA A 48 1.59 5.07 11.77
CA ALA A 48 1.13 4.90 10.39
C ALA A 48 1.93 5.73 9.38
N GLU A 49 2.41 6.91 9.76
CA GLU A 49 3.24 7.75 8.88
C GLU A 49 4.57 7.04 8.57
N SER A 50 5.23 6.50 9.59
CA SER A 50 6.48 5.74 9.44
C SER A 50 6.31 4.50 8.56
N VAL A 51 5.16 3.82 8.63
CA VAL A 51 4.85 2.69 7.73
C VAL A 51 4.76 3.16 6.29
N ASN A 52 4.02 4.23 6.03
CA ASN A 52 3.77 4.72 4.66
C ASN A 52 5.05 5.23 3.96
N GLN A 53 5.93 5.87 4.71
CA GLN A 53 7.23 6.34 4.20
C GLN A 53 8.16 5.19 3.82
N ALA A 54 8.06 4.03 4.49
CA ALA A 54 8.90 2.88 4.18
C ALA A 54 8.50 2.15 2.88
N THR A 55 7.30 2.43 2.35
CA THR A 55 6.74 1.76 1.17
C THR A 55 6.64 2.64 -0.08
N SER A 56 7.01 3.93 0.05
CA SER A 56 7.12 4.88 -1.08
C SER A 56 8.54 4.92 -1.61
#